data_AF-A0A3E2NMF5-F1
#
_entry.id   AF-A0A3E2NMF5-F1
#
_cell.length_a   1.000
_cell.length_b   1.000
_cell.length_c   1.000
_cell.angle_alpha   90.00
_cell.angle_beta   90.00
_cell.angle_gamma   90.00
#
_symmetry.space_group_name_H-M   'P 1'
#
loop_
_entity.id
_entity.type
_entity.pdbx_description
1 polymer ?
#
loop_
_entity_poly.entity_id
_entity_poly.type
_entity_poly.pdbx_seq_one_letter_code
_entity_poly.pdbx_strand_id
1 'polypeptide(L)'
;MKKLLTLIIVVLVQLSCFAGVTIPGKPVQEPAFILKNYDNFFQYVSNHMKLSQDIVTYNAAMKPMSKGDFLKALTTGSYLPVRLVADGKQWQYNLYKMNAGQAKEMGQYIQGWSVVLYDHYRREGKQFPKYNFTDIQGNKYNAATLKGKTLVINCWFIGCVTCEKEMPALNELVAKYKNRKDIVFVALAPDSKAKLQAFLKRKPFNYAIVADQHTYISKKLNIDAYPTHFIINKQGRIVSVVDTPEEVIYALEKL
;
A
#
# COMPACT_ATOMS: atom_id res chain seq x y z
N MET A 1 5.24 16.35 -75.58
CA MET A 1 5.59 17.17 -74.39
C MET A 1 4.88 16.59 -73.18
N LYS A 2 5.64 15.97 -72.28
CA LYS A 2 5.18 15.24 -71.08
C LYS A 2 4.68 16.25 -70.03
N LYS A 3 3.50 16.03 -69.45
CA LYS A 3 3.12 16.68 -68.18
C LYS A 3 2.96 15.61 -67.11
N LEU A 4 3.79 15.77 -66.09
CA LEU A 4 4.13 14.89 -64.99
C LEU A 4 2.98 14.92 -63.96
N LEU A 5 2.38 13.77 -63.67
CA LEU A 5 1.46 13.62 -62.52
C LEU A 5 2.32 13.60 -61.24
N THR A 6 2.29 14.67 -60.46
CA THR A 6 2.94 14.71 -59.15
C THR A 6 2.02 14.06 -58.12
N LEU A 7 2.35 12.82 -57.74
CA LEU A 7 1.70 12.09 -56.67
C LEU A 7 2.16 12.67 -55.32
N ILE A 8 1.29 13.43 -54.65
CA ILE A 8 1.55 13.95 -53.30
C ILE A 8 1.35 12.80 -52.32
N ILE A 9 2.45 12.18 -51.88
CA ILE A 9 2.46 11.23 -50.77
C ILE A 9 2.30 12.04 -49.48
N VAL A 10 1.08 12.09 -48.95
CA VAL A 10 0.81 12.62 -47.61
C VAL A 10 1.35 11.60 -46.60
N VAL A 11 2.55 11.85 -46.08
CA VAL A 11 3.10 11.10 -44.94
C VAL A 11 2.30 11.52 -43.71
N LEU A 12 1.31 10.71 -43.35
CA LEU A 12 0.63 10.78 -42.07
C LEU A 12 1.65 10.42 -40.98
N VAL A 13 2.28 11.44 -40.40
CA VAL A 13 3.03 11.31 -39.16
C VAL A 13 2.02 10.92 -38.08
N GLN A 14 1.96 9.64 -37.76
CA GLN A 14 1.22 9.17 -36.60
C GLN A 14 1.92 9.74 -35.36
N LEU A 15 1.35 10.82 -34.82
CA LEU A 15 1.62 11.25 -33.45
C LEU A 15 1.17 10.12 -32.54
N SER A 16 2.12 9.24 -32.20
CA SER A 16 1.99 8.34 -31.07
C SER A 16 1.67 9.20 -29.84
N CYS A 17 0.51 8.98 -29.24
CA CYS A 17 0.11 9.56 -27.96
C CYS A 17 1.24 9.38 -26.94
N PHE A 18 2.01 10.43 -26.69
CA PHE A 18 2.67 10.57 -25.40
C PHE A 18 1.54 10.79 -24.40
N ALA A 19 1.19 9.74 -23.66
CA ALA A 19 0.44 9.88 -22.42
C ALA A 19 1.10 11.01 -21.61
N GLY A 20 0.29 12.02 -21.28
CA GLY A 20 0.75 13.36 -20.89
C GLY A 20 1.91 13.35 -19.91
N VAL A 21 2.99 14.02 -20.28
CA VAL A 21 4.07 14.38 -19.35
C VAL A 21 3.44 15.29 -18.31
N THR A 22 3.16 14.76 -17.11
CA THR A 22 2.72 15.57 -15.99
C THR A 22 3.88 16.49 -15.60
N ILE A 23 3.70 17.78 -15.84
CA ILE A 23 4.65 18.81 -15.39
C ILE A 23 4.56 18.81 -13.85
N PRO A 24 5.67 18.56 -13.14
CA PRO A 24 5.64 18.54 -11.69
C PRO A 24 5.26 19.92 -11.15
N GLY A 25 4.26 19.97 -10.27
CA GLY A 25 3.88 21.21 -9.60
C GLY A 25 4.90 21.64 -8.53
N LYS A 26 4.63 22.77 -7.88
CA LYS A 26 5.42 23.23 -6.73
C LYS A 26 5.11 22.38 -5.48
N PRO A 27 6.01 22.34 -4.48
CA PRO A 27 5.69 21.74 -3.19
C PRO A 27 4.41 22.32 -2.59
N VAL A 28 3.55 21.47 -2.02
CA VAL A 28 2.39 21.94 -1.22
C VAL A 28 2.83 22.63 0.06
N GLN A 29 4.04 22.31 0.53
CA GLN A 29 4.69 22.93 1.67
C GLN A 29 6.21 22.89 1.46
N GLU A 30 6.88 24.00 1.80
CA GLU A 30 8.33 24.11 1.61
C GLU A 30 9.10 23.14 2.53
N PRO A 31 10.13 22.43 2.03
CA PRO A 31 10.90 21.47 2.83
C PRO A 31 11.51 22.07 4.10
N ALA A 32 11.94 23.33 4.03
CA ALA A 32 12.49 24.06 5.18
C ALA A 32 11.45 24.24 6.30
N PHE A 33 10.17 24.40 5.96
CA PHE A 33 9.10 24.47 6.95
C PHE A 33 8.82 23.09 7.55
N ILE A 34 8.72 22.05 6.71
CA ILE A 34 8.45 20.66 7.13
C ILE A 34 9.51 20.20 8.13
N LEU A 35 10.78 20.47 7.83
CA LEU A 35 11.93 20.01 8.61
C LEU A 35 12.30 20.94 9.78
N LYS A 36 11.48 21.96 10.06
CA LYS A 36 11.78 22.95 11.11
C LYS A 36 11.72 22.36 12.52
N ASN A 37 10.78 21.45 12.77
CA ASN A 37 10.57 20.78 14.05
C ASN A 37 9.72 19.51 13.87
N TYR A 38 9.58 18.72 14.93
CA TYR A 38 8.79 17.48 14.91
C TYR A 38 7.31 17.70 14.61
N ASP A 39 6.70 18.75 15.17
CA ASP A 39 5.27 19.01 14.98
C ASP A 39 4.93 19.26 13.51
N ASN A 40 5.70 20.12 12.85
CA ASN A 40 5.56 20.39 11.42
C ASN A 40 5.77 19.12 10.59
N PHE A 41 6.79 18.33 10.94
CA PHE A 41 7.11 17.10 10.23
C PHE A 41 5.96 16.07 10.34
N PHE A 42 5.47 15.79 11.54
CA PHE A 42 4.42 14.81 11.76
C PHE A 42 3.05 15.28 11.24
N GLN A 43 2.75 16.57 11.34
CA GLN A 43 1.56 17.15 10.71
C GLN A 43 1.61 16.97 9.19
N TYR A 44 2.76 17.26 8.57
CA TYR A 44 2.96 17.08 7.14
C TYR A 44 2.82 15.60 6.73
N VAL A 45 3.49 14.68 7.44
CA VAL A 45 3.40 13.24 7.15
C VAL A 45 1.96 12.74 7.26
N SER A 46 1.24 13.10 8.33
CA SER A 46 -0.15 12.70 8.54
C SER A 46 -1.07 13.16 7.40
N ASN A 47 -0.91 14.41 6.97
CA ASN A 47 -1.81 15.02 5.98
C ASN A 47 -1.48 14.66 4.54
N HIS A 48 -0.21 14.38 4.24
CA HIS A 48 0.27 14.35 2.85
C HIS A 48 0.96 13.04 2.45
N MET A 49 1.23 12.11 3.37
CA MET A 49 1.95 10.88 3.03
C MET A 49 0.99 9.76 2.61
N LYS A 50 0.87 9.54 1.30
CA LYS A 50 0.06 8.47 0.68
C LYS A 50 0.90 7.57 -0.23
N LEU A 51 2.06 7.14 0.27
CA LEU A 51 3.09 6.47 -0.54
C LEU A 51 2.79 4.98 -0.84
N SER A 52 1.85 4.37 -0.11
CA SER A 52 1.32 3.04 -0.42
C SER A 52 0.45 3.04 -1.68
N GLN A 53 -0.17 4.16 -2.03
CA GLN A 53 -1.06 4.33 -3.18
C GLN A 53 -0.30 4.39 -4.52
N ASP A 54 -1.03 4.53 -5.63
CA ASP A 54 -0.40 4.85 -6.90
C ASP A 54 0.08 6.29 -6.89
N ILE A 55 1.37 6.47 -7.12
CA ILE A 55 2.03 7.76 -7.02
C ILE A 55 2.92 7.99 -8.23
N VAL A 56 3.03 9.25 -8.65
CA VAL A 56 4.04 9.70 -9.61
C VAL A 56 5.22 10.22 -8.82
N THR A 57 6.43 9.77 -9.14
CA THR A 57 7.62 10.11 -8.37
C THR A 57 8.69 10.75 -9.24
N TYR A 58 9.40 11.70 -8.62
CA TYR A 58 10.51 12.42 -9.21
C TYR A 58 11.73 12.34 -8.29
N ASN A 59 12.94 12.32 -8.87
CA ASN A 59 14.17 12.41 -8.10
C ASN A 59 14.44 13.86 -7.64
N ALA A 60 15.57 14.08 -6.96
CA ALA A 60 15.94 15.42 -6.46
C ALA A 60 16.22 16.46 -7.55
N ALA A 61 16.47 16.04 -8.79
CA ALA A 61 16.61 16.91 -9.95
C ALA A 61 15.30 17.06 -10.74
N MET A 62 14.15 16.70 -10.14
CA MET A 62 12.81 16.76 -10.75
C MET A 62 12.65 15.94 -12.03
N LYS A 63 13.49 14.91 -12.21
CA LYS A 63 13.32 13.94 -13.31
C LYS A 63 12.43 12.79 -12.87
N PRO A 64 11.55 12.25 -13.74
CA PRO A 64 10.73 11.09 -13.43
C PRO A 64 11.58 9.92 -12.89
N MET A 65 11.03 9.20 -11.92
CA MET A 65 11.65 8.05 -11.26
C MET A 65 10.60 6.96 -11.07
N SER A 66 11.01 5.70 -10.90
CA SER A 66 10.06 4.64 -10.55
C SER A 66 9.62 4.77 -9.08
N LYS A 67 8.41 4.29 -8.74
CA LYS A 67 7.97 4.18 -7.33
C LYS A 67 8.97 3.35 -6.51
N GLY A 68 9.46 2.25 -7.07
CA GLY A 68 10.43 1.37 -6.41
C GLY A 68 11.73 2.06 -6.05
N ASP A 69 12.36 2.78 -6.98
CA ASP A 69 13.61 3.50 -6.72
C ASP A 69 13.39 4.66 -5.74
N PHE A 70 12.25 5.33 -5.84
CA PHE A 70 11.85 6.39 -4.91
C PHE A 70 11.74 5.87 -3.48
N LEU A 71 10.98 4.79 -3.27
CA LEU A 71 10.82 4.17 -1.95
C LEU A 71 12.16 3.64 -1.42
N LYS A 72 12.98 3.02 -2.27
CA LYS A 72 14.34 2.56 -1.92
C LYS A 72 15.23 3.73 -1.49
N ALA A 73 15.13 4.89 -2.12
CA ALA A 73 15.90 6.06 -1.72
C ALA A 73 15.50 6.55 -0.31
N LEU A 74 14.22 6.50 0.04
CA LEU A 74 13.73 6.90 1.36
C LEU A 74 14.30 6.02 2.49
N THR A 75 14.58 4.73 2.22
CA THR A 75 15.16 3.82 3.24
C THR A 75 16.56 4.22 3.69
N THR A 76 17.19 5.18 3.02
CA THR A 76 18.48 5.74 3.44
C THR A 76 18.35 6.78 4.55
N GLY A 77 17.14 7.25 4.85
CA GLY A 77 16.89 8.37 5.77
C GLY A 77 17.43 9.71 5.27
N SER A 78 17.98 9.78 4.06
CA SER A 78 18.61 10.99 3.52
C SER A 78 17.66 11.90 2.76
N TYR A 79 16.44 11.44 2.48
CA TYR A 79 15.51 12.14 1.61
C TYR A 79 14.16 12.32 2.27
N LEU A 80 13.59 13.50 2.14
CA LEU A 80 12.19 13.79 2.45
C LEU A 80 11.35 13.61 1.18
N PRO A 81 10.24 12.85 1.20
CA PRO A 81 9.27 12.84 0.11
C PRO A 81 8.38 14.08 0.20
N VAL A 82 8.53 14.97 -0.78
CA VAL A 82 7.84 16.26 -0.83
C VAL A 82 6.66 16.16 -1.78
N ARG A 83 5.46 16.42 -1.27
CA ARG A 83 4.20 16.38 -1.99
C ARG A 83 4.12 17.60 -2.89
N LEU A 84 3.84 17.37 -4.16
CA LEU A 84 3.69 18.42 -5.16
C LEU A 84 2.21 18.78 -5.37
N VAL A 85 1.90 20.02 -5.71
CA VAL A 85 0.57 20.37 -6.23
C VAL A 85 0.34 19.62 -7.53
N ALA A 86 -0.83 19.00 -7.70
CA ALA A 86 -1.17 18.24 -8.90
C ALA A 86 -2.60 18.58 -9.35
N ASP A 87 -2.86 18.46 -10.64
CA ASP A 87 -4.13 18.73 -11.34
C ASP A 87 -5.25 17.69 -11.10
N GLY A 88 -5.08 16.84 -10.08
CA GLY A 88 -6.23 16.19 -9.41
C GLY A 88 -6.50 14.72 -9.73
N LYS A 89 -5.52 13.94 -10.21
CA LYS A 89 -5.73 12.48 -10.42
C LYS A 89 -4.83 11.54 -9.63
N GLN A 90 -3.59 11.93 -9.33
CA GLN A 90 -2.64 11.09 -8.61
C GLN A 90 -1.78 11.90 -7.66
N TRP A 91 -1.33 11.26 -6.58
CA TRP A 91 -0.36 11.86 -5.68
C TRP A 91 1.01 11.89 -6.37
N GLN A 92 1.60 13.07 -6.46
CA GLN A 92 2.92 13.34 -7.01
C GLN A 92 3.90 13.74 -5.91
N TYR A 93 5.11 13.19 -5.93
CA TYR A 93 6.16 13.50 -4.96
C TYR A 93 7.53 13.65 -5.63
N ASN A 94 8.36 14.54 -5.10
CA ASN A 94 9.79 14.57 -5.40
C ASN A 94 10.64 14.22 -4.17
N LEU A 95 11.84 13.70 -4.40
CA LEU A 95 12.83 13.54 -3.33
C LEU A 95 13.48 14.89 -3.04
N TYR A 96 13.47 15.31 -1.78
CA TYR A 96 14.29 16.41 -1.29
C TYR A 96 15.48 15.87 -0.52
N LYS A 97 16.71 16.16 -0.96
CA LYS A 97 17.93 15.73 -0.28
C LYS A 97 18.13 16.57 0.99
N MET A 98 18.03 15.93 2.15
CA MET A 98 18.28 16.57 3.43
C MET A 98 19.77 16.76 3.68
N ASN A 99 20.14 17.80 4.42
CA ASN A 99 21.50 17.96 4.92
C ASN A 99 21.77 17.00 6.09
N ALA A 100 23.04 16.89 6.51
CA ALA A 100 23.45 15.93 7.53
C ALA A 100 22.75 16.12 8.88
N GLY A 101 22.46 17.36 9.28
CA GLY A 101 21.74 17.66 10.54
C GLY A 101 20.29 17.18 10.48
N GLN A 102 19.57 17.57 9.42
CA GLN A 102 18.19 17.14 9.18
C GLN A 102 18.05 15.61 9.06
N ALA A 103 19.01 14.97 8.38
CA ALA A 103 19.04 13.51 8.22
C ALA A 103 19.31 12.77 9.54
N LYS A 104 19.99 13.41 10.51
CA LYS A 104 20.24 12.80 11.83
C LYS A 104 18.97 12.71 12.68
N GLU A 105 18.06 13.67 12.55
CA GLU A 105 16.80 13.72 13.32
C GLU A 105 15.65 13.07 12.54
N MET A 106 15.10 13.78 11.54
CA MET A 106 13.91 13.33 10.81
C MET A 106 14.20 12.14 9.91
N GLY A 107 15.46 11.99 9.47
CA GLY A 107 15.89 10.87 8.63
C GLY A 107 15.69 9.51 9.29
N GLN A 108 15.81 9.40 10.61
CA GLN A 108 15.57 8.15 11.33
C GLN A 108 14.09 7.73 11.28
N TYR A 109 13.18 8.70 11.47
CA TYR A 109 11.75 8.44 11.34
C TYR A 109 11.40 8.04 9.91
N ILE A 110 11.92 8.78 8.92
CA ILE A 110 11.73 8.46 7.50
C ILE A 110 12.21 7.06 7.18
N GLN A 111 13.42 6.71 7.62
CA GLN A 111 13.98 5.38 7.44
C GLN A 111 13.08 4.30 8.06
N GLY A 112 12.59 4.51 9.29
CA GLY A 112 11.76 3.54 10.01
C GLY A 112 10.53 3.08 9.24
N TRP A 113 9.67 4.02 8.80
CA TRP A 113 8.48 3.66 8.05
C TRP A 113 8.76 3.31 6.58
N SER A 114 9.82 3.87 5.97
CA SER A 114 10.11 3.60 4.56
C SER A 114 10.67 2.21 4.31
N VAL A 115 11.39 1.62 5.26
CA VAL A 115 11.84 0.22 5.15
C VAL A 115 10.65 -0.74 5.07
N VAL A 116 9.65 -0.56 5.93
CA VAL A 116 8.42 -1.37 5.94
C VAL A 116 7.66 -1.17 4.63
N LEU A 117 7.42 0.09 4.25
CA LEU A 117 6.72 0.43 3.01
C LEU A 117 7.43 -0.12 1.76
N TYR A 118 8.75 -0.06 1.71
CA TYR A 118 9.51 -0.61 0.59
C TYR A 118 9.45 -2.14 0.54
N ASP A 119 9.50 -2.81 1.70
CA ASP A 119 9.28 -4.26 1.77
C ASP A 119 7.89 -4.66 1.28
N HIS A 120 6.85 -3.92 1.69
CA HIS A 120 5.48 -4.08 1.20
C HIS A 120 5.39 -3.95 -0.32
N TYR A 121 5.93 -2.86 -0.88
CA TYR A 121 5.98 -2.66 -2.33
C TYR A 121 6.69 -3.81 -3.05
N ARG A 122 7.79 -4.32 -2.51
CA ARG A 122 8.53 -5.45 -3.09
C ARG A 122 7.76 -6.77 -3.08
N ARG A 123 6.67 -6.88 -2.33
CA ARG A 123 5.80 -8.07 -2.29
C ARG A 123 4.72 -8.03 -3.36
N GLU A 124 4.33 -6.84 -3.82
CA GLU A 124 3.32 -6.66 -4.85
C GLU A 124 3.70 -7.39 -6.16
N GLY A 125 2.70 -7.95 -6.83
CA GLY A 125 2.84 -8.78 -8.04
C GLY A 125 3.28 -10.23 -7.78
N LYS A 126 3.86 -10.56 -6.62
CA LYS A 126 4.28 -11.93 -6.28
C LYS A 126 3.08 -12.82 -5.96
N GLN A 127 3.26 -14.13 -6.12
CA GLN A 127 2.26 -15.10 -5.68
C GLN A 127 2.17 -15.08 -4.15
N PHE A 128 0.96 -15.05 -3.61
CA PHE A 128 0.76 -15.19 -2.17
C PHE A 128 1.18 -16.60 -1.71
N PRO A 129 1.91 -16.75 -0.58
CA PRO A 129 2.37 -18.06 -0.12
C PRO A 129 1.23 -19.05 0.07
N LYS A 130 1.42 -20.33 -0.34
CA LYS A 130 0.39 -21.38 -0.23
C LYS A 130 -0.23 -21.42 1.18
N TYR A 131 -1.54 -21.58 1.27
CA TYR A 131 -2.26 -21.61 2.54
C TYR A 131 -3.35 -22.69 2.54
N ASN A 132 -3.71 -23.13 3.74
CA ASN A 132 -4.84 -24.00 4.00
C ASN A 132 -5.37 -23.68 5.39
N PHE A 133 -6.17 -22.61 5.48
CA PHE A 133 -6.67 -22.11 6.76
C PHE A 133 -8.00 -22.78 7.12
N THR A 134 -8.24 -22.93 8.41
CA THR A 134 -9.54 -23.28 8.97
C THR A 134 -9.89 -22.25 10.04
N ASP A 135 -11.00 -21.55 9.88
CA ASP A 135 -11.41 -20.56 10.87
C ASP A 135 -11.96 -21.21 12.15
N ILE A 136 -12.19 -20.39 13.19
CA ILE A 136 -12.72 -20.85 14.47
C ILE A 136 -14.15 -21.41 14.38
N GLN A 137 -14.86 -21.19 13.27
CA GLN A 137 -16.18 -21.75 12.95
C GLN A 137 -16.08 -23.06 12.14
N GLY A 138 -14.90 -23.45 11.68
CA GLY A 138 -14.65 -24.68 10.93
C GLY A 138 -14.69 -24.52 9.39
N ASN A 139 -14.84 -23.30 8.87
CA ASN A 139 -14.81 -23.07 7.43
C ASN A 139 -13.38 -23.13 6.89
N LYS A 140 -13.20 -23.69 5.70
CA LYS A 140 -11.89 -23.90 5.08
C LYS A 140 -11.59 -22.88 3.98
N TYR A 141 -10.41 -22.27 4.05
CA TYR A 141 -9.91 -21.29 3.09
C TYR A 141 -8.61 -21.79 2.47
N ASN A 142 -8.65 -22.15 1.19
CA ASN A 142 -7.50 -22.60 0.41
C ASN A 142 -7.69 -22.22 -1.07
N ALA A 143 -6.69 -22.51 -1.90
CA ALA A 143 -6.73 -22.16 -3.32
C ALA A 143 -7.95 -22.73 -4.08
N ALA A 144 -8.49 -23.88 -3.66
CA ALA A 144 -9.67 -24.47 -4.28
C ALA A 144 -10.96 -23.74 -3.84
N THR A 145 -11.13 -23.48 -2.53
CA THR A 145 -12.32 -22.80 -2.00
C THR A 145 -12.36 -21.31 -2.35
N LEU A 146 -11.20 -20.71 -2.63
CA LEU A 146 -11.07 -19.29 -2.97
C LEU A 146 -10.77 -19.02 -4.45
N LYS A 147 -10.92 -20.01 -5.33
CA LYS A 147 -10.69 -19.82 -6.77
C LYS A 147 -11.57 -18.70 -7.32
N GLY A 148 -10.95 -17.73 -8.00
CA GLY A 148 -11.67 -16.60 -8.61
C GLY A 148 -12.15 -15.54 -7.62
N LYS A 149 -11.75 -15.61 -6.34
CA LYS A 149 -12.08 -14.63 -5.31
C LYS A 149 -10.87 -13.76 -4.96
N THR A 150 -11.13 -12.50 -4.65
CA THR A 150 -10.19 -11.62 -3.97
C THR A 150 -10.14 -12.02 -2.49
N LEU A 151 -8.94 -12.11 -1.94
CA LEU A 151 -8.71 -12.45 -0.54
C LEU A 151 -8.03 -11.27 0.16
N VAL A 152 -8.63 -10.82 1.26
CA VAL A 152 -8.08 -9.83 2.18
C VAL A 152 -7.64 -10.56 3.43
N ILE A 153 -6.34 -10.55 3.72
CA ILE A 153 -5.77 -11.14 4.93
C ILE A 153 -5.37 -10.03 5.88
N ASN A 154 -5.78 -10.12 7.14
CA ASN A 154 -5.29 -9.28 8.23
C ASN A 154 -4.46 -10.13 9.20
N CYS A 155 -3.24 -9.70 9.51
CA CYS A 155 -2.42 -10.27 10.58
C CYS A 155 -2.59 -9.41 11.84
N TRP A 156 -2.99 -10.02 12.96
CA TRP A 156 -3.23 -9.36 14.23
C TRP A 156 -2.97 -10.31 15.41
N PHE A 157 -3.07 -9.82 16.64
CA PHE A 157 -3.02 -10.65 17.84
C PHE A 157 -3.74 -9.97 19.02
N ILE A 158 -4.10 -10.73 20.05
CA ILE A 158 -4.71 -10.20 21.28
C ILE A 158 -3.71 -9.31 22.03
N GLY A 159 -4.10 -8.07 22.33
CA GLY A 159 -3.21 -7.08 22.95
C GLY A 159 -2.49 -6.16 21.95
N CYS A 160 -2.71 -6.34 20.65
CA CYS A 160 -2.33 -5.37 19.63
C CYS A 160 -3.27 -4.15 19.70
N VAL A 161 -2.86 -3.10 20.43
CA VAL A 161 -3.68 -1.89 20.64
C VAL A 161 -4.13 -1.26 19.33
N THR A 162 -3.24 -1.16 18.34
CA THR A 162 -3.58 -0.59 17.02
C THR A 162 -4.59 -1.46 16.27
N CYS A 163 -4.39 -2.78 16.25
CA CYS A 163 -5.33 -3.71 15.61
C CYS A 163 -6.74 -3.57 16.20
N GLU A 164 -6.85 -3.48 17.54
CA GLU A 164 -8.15 -3.30 18.21
C GLU A 164 -8.82 -1.97 17.88
N LYS A 165 -8.05 -0.90 17.68
CA LYS A 165 -8.57 0.41 17.24
C LYS A 165 -9.09 0.38 15.81
N GLU A 166 -8.52 -0.46 14.94
CA GLU A 166 -8.93 -0.59 13.54
C GLU A 166 -10.16 -1.48 13.33
N MET A 167 -10.46 -2.39 14.27
CA MET A 167 -11.58 -3.34 14.14
C MET A 167 -12.93 -2.71 13.76
N PRO A 168 -13.37 -1.57 14.34
CA PRO A 168 -14.60 -0.92 13.91
C PRO A 168 -14.60 -0.52 12.43
N ALA A 169 -13.53 0.13 11.95
CA ALA A 169 -13.39 0.52 10.55
C ALA A 169 -13.31 -0.69 9.61
N LEU A 170 -12.62 -1.76 10.02
CA LEU A 170 -12.56 -3.02 9.27
C LEU A 170 -13.91 -3.74 9.24
N ASN A 171 -14.72 -3.64 10.30
CA ASN A 171 -16.08 -4.16 10.32
C ASN A 171 -17.00 -3.37 9.37
N GLU A 172 -16.86 -2.05 9.32
CA GLU A 172 -17.54 -1.19 8.35
C GLU A 172 -17.12 -1.52 6.91
N LEU A 173 -15.83 -1.80 6.68
CA LEU A 173 -15.33 -2.28 5.40
C LEU A 173 -16.03 -3.58 4.98
N VAL A 174 -16.11 -4.59 5.87
CA VAL A 174 -16.84 -5.84 5.59
C VAL A 174 -18.31 -5.54 5.25
N ALA A 175 -18.96 -4.62 5.98
CA ALA A 175 -20.33 -4.21 5.71
C ALA A 175 -20.49 -3.50 4.35
N LYS A 176 -19.56 -2.62 3.97
CA LYS A 176 -19.51 -1.93 2.66
C LYS A 176 -19.45 -2.95 1.52
N TYR A 177 -18.70 -4.03 1.69
CA TYR A 177 -18.50 -5.06 0.68
C TYR A 177 -19.42 -6.29 0.81
N LYS A 178 -20.46 -6.28 1.66
CA LYS A 178 -21.35 -7.44 1.93
C LYS A 178 -22.02 -8.06 0.68
N ASN A 179 -22.22 -7.26 -0.36
CA ASN A 179 -22.81 -7.66 -1.64
C ASN A 179 -21.79 -8.21 -2.65
N ARG A 180 -20.48 -8.04 -2.39
CA ARG A 180 -19.38 -8.55 -3.22
C ARG A 180 -18.96 -9.95 -2.74
N LYS A 181 -19.69 -10.98 -3.18
CA LYS A 181 -19.40 -12.40 -2.84
C LYS A 181 -18.08 -12.94 -3.40
N ASP A 182 -17.42 -12.16 -4.24
CA ASP A 182 -16.09 -12.41 -4.79
C ASP A 182 -14.97 -11.86 -3.90
N ILE A 183 -15.26 -11.25 -2.74
CA ILE A 183 -14.26 -10.82 -1.76
C ILE A 183 -14.41 -11.65 -0.48
N VAL A 184 -13.30 -12.14 0.06
CA VAL A 184 -13.25 -12.89 1.32
C VAL A 184 -12.27 -12.23 2.28
N PHE A 185 -12.71 -12.02 3.52
CA PHE A 185 -11.93 -11.39 4.58
C PHE A 185 -11.52 -12.45 5.61
N VAL A 186 -10.22 -12.67 5.79
CA VAL A 186 -9.64 -13.67 6.70
C VAL A 186 -8.66 -12.97 7.63
N ALA A 187 -8.75 -13.21 8.94
CA ALA A 187 -7.82 -12.63 9.91
C ALA A 187 -7.04 -13.74 10.61
N LEU A 188 -5.71 -13.68 10.53
CA LEU A 188 -4.79 -14.65 11.11
C LEU A 188 -4.28 -14.11 12.45
N ALA A 189 -4.41 -14.92 13.50
CA ALA A 189 -3.86 -14.60 14.81
C ALA A 189 -2.96 -15.73 15.32
N PRO A 190 -1.86 -15.41 16.05
CA PRO A 190 -1.04 -16.40 16.72
C PRO A 190 -1.76 -17.03 17.92
N ASP A 191 -2.77 -16.36 18.45
CA ASP A 191 -3.54 -16.77 19.62
C ASP A 191 -4.34 -18.07 19.39
N SER A 192 -4.55 -18.81 20.48
CA SER A 192 -5.34 -20.03 20.44
C SER A 192 -6.82 -19.76 20.23
N LYS A 193 -7.52 -20.73 19.64
CA LYS A 193 -8.98 -20.65 19.39
C LYS A 193 -9.78 -20.23 20.63
N ALA A 194 -9.46 -20.80 21.80
CA ALA A 194 -10.15 -20.49 23.05
C ALA A 194 -9.97 -19.01 23.48
N LYS A 195 -8.75 -18.48 23.38
CA LYS A 195 -8.47 -17.08 23.69
C LYS A 195 -9.18 -16.13 22.73
N LEU A 196 -9.15 -16.44 21.43
CA LEU A 196 -9.84 -15.65 20.41
C LEU A 196 -11.35 -15.62 20.64
N GLN A 197 -11.96 -16.77 20.93
CA GLN A 197 -13.40 -16.84 21.24
C GLN A 197 -13.76 -16.01 22.47
N ALA A 198 -12.94 -16.00 23.53
CA ALA A 198 -13.16 -15.18 24.71
C ALA A 198 -13.03 -13.67 24.41
N PHE A 199 -12.02 -13.29 23.61
CA PHE A 199 -11.79 -11.91 23.20
C PHE A 199 -12.93 -11.36 22.35
N LEU A 200 -13.36 -12.13 21.33
CA LEU A 200 -14.34 -11.71 20.32
C LEU A 200 -15.75 -11.53 20.89
N LYS A 201 -16.07 -12.06 22.08
CA LYS A 201 -17.32 -11.77 22.80
C LYS A 201 -17.47 -10.29 23.15
N ARG A 202 -16.35 -9.58 23.34
CA ARG A 202 -16.32 -8.16 23.75
C ARG A 202 -15.87 -7.23 22.64
N LYS A 203 -15.11 -7.76 21.67
CA LYS A 203 -14.51 -7.02 20.57
C LYS A 203 -14.86 -7.72 19.25
N PRO A 204 -16.03 -7.44 18.67
CA PRO A 204 -16.44 -8.06 17.42
C PRO A 204 -15.46 -7.75 16.30
N PHE A 205 -15.06 -8.78 15.56
CA PHE A 205 -14.25 -8.64 14.36
C PHE A 205 -14.83 -9.54 13.26
N ASN A 206 -15.39 -8.92 12.23
CA ASN A 206 -16.24 -9.56 11.21
C ASN A 206 -15.43 -10.22 10.07
N TYR A 207 -14.16 -10.54 10.34
CA TYR A 207 -13.33 -11.36 9.47
C TYR A 207 -13.51 -12.84 9.83
N ALA A 208 -13.23 -13.75 8.90
CA ALA A 208 -13.06 -15.16 9.24
C ALA A 208 -11.79 -15.34 10.07
N ILE A 209 -11.93 -15.62 11.37
CA ILE A 209 -10.81 -15.62 12.31
C ILE A 209 -10.13 -16.98 12.33
N VAL A 210 -8.82 -17.01 12.08
CA VAL A 210 -7.99 -18.22 12.03
C VAL A 210 -6.99 -18.19 13.18
N ALA A 211 -7.08 -19.19 14.05
CA ALA A 211 -6.24 -19.33 15.25
C ALA A 211 -4.88 -19.98 14.96
N ASP A 212 -3.97 -19.91 15.93
CA ASP A 212 -2.73 -20.67 15.99
C ASP A 212 -1.80 -20.46 14.77
N GLN A 213 -1.78 -19.24 14.22
CA GLN A 213 -1.05 -18.91 12.99
C GLN A 213 0.37 -18.36 13.20
N HIS A 214 0.94 -18.47 14.40
CA HIS A 214 2.26 -17.89 14.73
C HIS A 214 3.35 -18.29 13.72
N THR A 215 3.50 -19.59 13.44
CA THR A 215 4.51 -20.09 12.50
C THR A 215 4.26 -19.63 11.07
N TYR A 216 2.99 -19.59 10.63
CA TYR A 216 2.66 -19.15 9.29
C TYR A 216 3.00 -17.66 9.11
N ILE A 217 2.58 -16.81 10.06
CA ILE A 217 2.83 -15.37 10.01
C ILE A 217 4.35 -15.08 10.05
N SER A 218 5.06 -15.62 11.05
CA SER A 218 6.48 -15.32 11.26
C SER A 218 7.42 -15.96 10.23
N LYS A 219 7.19 -17.22 9.83
CA LYS A 219 8.13 -17.95 8.96
C LYS A 219 7.75 -17.93 7.48
N LYS A 220 6.45 -17.88 7.18
CA LYS A 220 5.97 -17.97 5.80
C LYS A 220 5.59 -16.63 5.20
N LEU A 221 4.98 -15.76 5.99
CA LEU A 221 4.74 -14.37 5.59
C LEU A 221 5.92 -13.46 5.94
N ASN A 222 6.78 -13.85 6.88
CA ASN A 222 7.87 -13.01 7.39
C ASN A 222 7.34 -11.64 7.83
N ILE A 223 6.36 -11.68 8.74
CA ILE A 223 5.70 -10.52 9.34
C ILE A 223 6.00 -10.50 10.84
N ASP A 224 6.52 -9.37 11.30
CA ASP A 224 6.86 -9.04 12.67
C ASP A 224 6.22 -7.72 13.15
N ALA A 225 5.67 -6.92 12.23
CA ALA A 225 4.84 -5.75 12.51
C ALA A 225 3.34 -6.10 12.44
N TYR A 226 2.54 -5.46 13.28
CA TYR A 226 1.08 -5.64 13.32
C TYR A 226 0.39 -4.28 13.53
N PRO A 227 -0.78 -4.05 12.90
CA PRO A 227 -1.42 -4.91 11.90
C PRO A 227 -0.66 -4.91 10.56
N THR A 228 -0.85 -5.97 9.78
CA THR A 228 -0.45 -6.00 8.37
C THR A 228 -1.58 -6.60 7.55
N HIS A 229 -1.93 -5.96 6.44
CA HIS A 229 -3.01 -6.37 5.58
C HIS A 229 -2.48 -6.76 4.20
N PHE A 230 -2.85 -7.93 3.69
CA PHE A 230 -2.57 -8.35 2.33
C PHE A 230 -3.86 -8.32 1.51
N ILE A 231 -3.80 -7.71 0.33
CA ILE A 231 -4.86 -7.79 -0.66
C ILE A 231 -4.36 -8.66 -1.81
N ILE A 232 -5.11 -9.71 -2.11
CA ILE A 232 -4.73 -10.76 -3.05
C ILE A 232 -5.82 -10.88 -4.12
N ASN A 233 -5.45 -10.79 -5.39
CA ASN A 233 -6.42 -10.85 -6.49
C ASN A 233 -6.92 -12.27 -6.78
N LYS A 234 -7.85 -12.37 -7.74
CA LYS A 234 -8.49 -13.61 -8.19
C LYS A 234 -7.53 -14.67 -8.75
N GLN A 235 -6.30 -14.28 -9.08
CA GLN A 235 -5.21 -15.15 -9.55
C GLN A 235 -4.25 -15.57 -8.42
N GLY A 236 -4.50 -15.14 -7.18
CA GLY A 236 -3.67 -15.45 -6.02
C GLY A 236 -2.38 -14.63 -5.94
N ARG A 237 -2.28 -13.50 -6.67
CA ARG A 237 -1.16 -12.57 -6.58
C ARG A 237 -1.45 -11.44 -5.62
N ILE A 238 -0.42 -11.04 -4.88
CA ILE A 238 -0.48 -9.89 -3.97
C ILE A 238 -0.62 -8.64 -4.82
N VAL A 239 -1.70 -7.87 -4.62
CA VAL A 239 -1.87 -6.57 -5.26
C VAL A 239 -1.42 -5.44 -4.37
N SER A 240 -1.53 -5.59 -3.05
CA SER A 240 -0.99 -4.64 -2.10
C SER A 240 -0.73 -5.28 -0.73
N VAL A 241 0.21 -4.69 0.00
CA VAL A 241 0.49 -4.96 1.42
C VAL A 241 0.49 -3.61 2.14
N VAL A 242 -0.36 -3.45 3.14
CA VAL A 242 -0.66 -2.15 3.74
C VAL A 242 -0.90 -2.28 5.24
N ASP A 243 -0.87 -1.16 5.96
CA ASP A 243 -0.91 -1.17 7.42
C ASP A 243 -2.25 -0.65 7.98
N THR A 244 -3.04 0.07 7.17
CA THR A 244 -4.25 0.75 7.65
C THR A 244 -5.53 0.34 6.91
N PRO A 245 -6.72 0.46 7.51
CA PRO A 245 -8.00 0.18 6.86
C PRO A 245 -8.26 1.07 5.64
N GLU A 246 -7.85 2.34 5.68
CA GLU A 246 -8.01 3.28 4.57
C GLU A 246 -7.23 2.82 3.33
N GLU A 247 -6.04 2.26 3.52
CA GLU A 247 -5.23 1.69 2.44
C GLU A 247 -5.83 0.39 1.90
N VAL A 248 -6.46 -0.42 2.76
CA VAL A 248 -7.22 -1.61 2.32
C VAL A 248 -8.39 -1.18 1.43
N ILE A 249 -9.14 -0.13 1.82
CA ILE A 249 -10.22 0.43 1.01
C ILE A 249 -9.69 0.87 -0.35
N TYR A 250 -8.62 1.67 -0.37
CA TYR A 250 -8.00 2.14 -1.61
C TYR A 250 -7.59 0.96 -2.53
N ALA A 251 -6.96 -0.07 -1.97
CA ALA A 251 -6.53 -1.23 -2.73
C ALA A 251 -7.72 -2.02 -3.32
N LEU A 252 -8.82 -2.14 -2.58
CA LEU A 252 -10.03 -2.84 -3.04
C LEU A 252 -10.82 -2.06 -4.09
N GLU A 253 -10.85 -0.73 -4.03
CA GLU A 253 -11.55 0.11 -5.02
C GLU A 253 -10.94 0.01 -6.43
N LYS A 254 -9.72 -0.52 -6.53
CA LYS A 254 -9.03 -0.79 -7.79
C LYS A 254 -9.32 -2.17 -8.39
N LEU A 255 -10.13 -3.03 -7.73
CA LEU A 255 -10.36 -4.44 -8.11
C LEU A 255 -11.76 -4.78 -8.65
#